data_AF-A6JVS4-F1
#
_entry.id   AF-A6JVS4-F1
#
_cell.length_a   1.000
_cell.length_b   1.000
_cell.length_c   1.000
_cell.angle_alpha   90.00
_cell.angle_beta   90.00
_cell.angle_gamma   90.00
#
_symmetry.space_group_name_H-M   'P 1'
#
loop_
_entity.id
_entity.type
_entity.pdbx_description
1 polymer ?
#
loop_
_entity_poly.entity_id
_entity_poly.type
_entity_poly.pdbx_seq_one_letter_code
_entity_poly.pdbx_strand_id
1 'polypeptide(L)'
;MRVSPSIQPQPQPQPQPISLSRNLSVSRAMEDSCELDLVYITERIIAVSFPSTANEENFRSNLREVAQMLKSKHGGNYLLFNLSEQRPDITKLHAKVLEFGWPDLHTPALEKICSVCKAMDTWLNADPHNVVVLHNKGNRGRIGVVIAAYMHYSNISASADQALDRFAMKRFYEDKIVPIGQPSQRRWVPGLQAQCVHALWWITGPVHSQGWTST
;
A
#
# COMPACT_ATOMS: atom_id res chain seq x y z
N MET A 1 -71.78 13.94 -31.21
CA MET A 1 -70.41 14.18 -30.69
C MET A 1 -70.05 13.04 -29.76
N ARG A 2 -69.24 12.08 -30.21
CA ARG A 2 -68.78 10.93 -29.44
C ARG A 2 -67.30 11.17 -29.14
N VAL A 3 -66.97 11.40 -27.87
CA VAL A 3 -65.62 11.74 -27.42
C VAL A 3 -64.81 10.44 -27.33
N SER A 4 -63.75 10.33 -28.13
CA SER A 4 -62.78 9.23 -28.02
C SER A 4 -61.89 9.44 -26.78
N PRO A 5 -61.62 8.42 -25.96
CA PRO A 5 -60.68 8.55 -24.87
C PRO A 5 -59.23 8.47 -25.37
N SER A 6 -58.40 9.43 -24.96
CA SER A 6 -56.97 9.48 -25.22
C SER A 6 -56.24 8.33 -24.53
N ILE A 7 -55.56 7.50 -25.30
CA ILE A 7 -54.67 6.43 -24.83
C ILE A 7 -53.35 7.08 -24.41
N GLN A 8 -52.97 6.96 -23.13
CA GLN A 8 -51.63 7.30 -22.65
C GLN A 8 -50.64 6.19 -23.05
N PRO A 9 -49.42 6.52 -23.55
CA PRO A 9 -48.43 5.49 -23.85
C PRO A 9 -47.79 4.94 -22.57
N GLN A 10 -47.76 3.61 -22.44
CA GLN A 10 -46.98 2.92 -21.41
C GLN A 10 -45.47 3.09 -21.66
N PRO A 11 -44.64 3.31 -20.62
CA PRO A 11 -43.19 3.37 -20.79
C PRO A 11 -42.61 1.97 -21.07
N GLN A 12 -41.90 1.84 -22.19
CA GLN A 12 -41.13 0.63 -22.53
C GLN A 12 -39.93 0.47 -21.57
N PRO A 13 -39.61 -0.77 -21.13
CA PRO A 13 -38.44 -0.99 -20.29
C PRO A 13 -37.15 -0.80 -21.11
N GLN A 14 -36.31 0.16 -20.70
CA GLN A 14 -34.98 0.36 -21.27
C GLN A 14 -34.04 -0.79 -20.85
N PRO A 15 -33.20 -1.30 -21.77
CA PRO A 15 -32.22 -2.33 -21.43
C PRO A 15 -31.13 -1.75 -20.52
N GLN A 16 -30.94 -2.34 -19.34
CA GLN A 16 -29.87 -1.95 -18.44
C GLN A 16 -28.51 -2.44 -18.97
N PRO A 17 -27.45 -1.61 -18.93
CA PRO A 17 -26.12 -2.07 -19.27
C PRO A 17 -25.66 -3.10 -18.23
N ILE A 18 -25.26 -4.28 -18.70
CA ILE A 18 -24.67 -5.33 -17.88
C ILE A 18 -23.30 -4.82 -17.39
N SER A 19 -23.28 -4.22 -16.20
CA SER A 19 -22.06 -3.83 -15.52
C SER A 19 -21.36 -5.07 -14.99
N LEU A 20 -20.34 -5.55 -15.71
CA LEU A 20 -19.33 -6.46 -15.16
C LEU A 20 -18.32 -5.65 -14.33
N SER A 21 -18.80 -5.03 -13.26
CA SER A 21 -17.96 -4.50 -12.19
C SER A 21 -18.10 -5.42 -10.99
N ARG A 22 -17.10 -6.28 -10.76
CA ARG A 22 -16.88 -6.90 -9.44
C ARG A 22 -16.44 -5.79 -8.48
N ASN A 23 -17.40 -4.97 -8.06
CA ASN A 23 -17.24 -4.06 -6.94
C ASN A 23 -17.27 -4.93 -5.68
N LEU A 24 -16.10 -5.18 -5.09
CA LEU A 24 -16.02 -5.64 -3.71
C LEU A 24 -16.33 -4.44 -2.80
N SER A 25 -17.58 -3.98 -2.83
CA SER A 25 -18.09 -2.97 -1.91
C SER A 25 -18.46 -3.67 -0.61
N VAL A 26 -17.57 -3.63 0.38
CA VAL A 26 -17.95 -3.94 1.76
C VAL A 26 -18.28 -2.64 2.47
N SER A 27 -19.52 -2.60 2.93
CA SER A 27 -20.24 -1.51 3.57
C SER A 27 -19.58 -1.02 4.87
N ARG A 28 -19.75 0.28 5.15
CA ARG A 28 -19.55 0.86 6.49
C ARG A 28 -20.59 0.29 7.47
N ALA A 29 -20.26 -0.78 8.19
CA ALA A 29 -20.81 -1.13 9.49
C ALA A 29 -19.97 -2.28 10.07
N MET A 30 -19.69 -2.22 11.36
CA MET A 30 -18.83 -3.12 12.14
C MET A 30 -18.85 -4.60 11.71
N GLU A 31 -17.82 -5.05 11.00
CA GLU A 31 -17.35 -6.44 10.99
C GLU A 31 -15.83 -6.39 10.93
N ASP A 32 -15.20 -6.88 11.99
CA ASP A 32 -13.80 -7.30 12.02
C ASP A 32 -13.71 -8.51 11.08
N SER A 33 -13.77 -8.26 9.78
CA SER A 33 -13.73 -9.32 8.78
C SER A 33 -12.37 -10.00 8.89
N CYS A 34 -12.41 -11.26 9.32
CA CYS A 34 -11.27 -12.19 9.46
C CYS A 34 -10.64 -12.54 8.10
N GLU A 35 -10.69 -11.62 7.14
CA GLU A 35 -10.36 -11.83 5.76
C GLU A 35 -9.11 -11.04 5.37
N LEU A 36 -8.36 -11.63 4.45
CA LEU A 36 -7.24 -10.99 3.77
C LEU A 36 -7.69 -9.67 3.13
N ASP A 37 -6.93 -8.60 3.34
CA ASP A 37 -7.14 -7.31 2.69
C ASP A 37 -6.02 -7.04 1.69
N LEU A 38 -6.39 -6.91 0.41
CA LEU A 38 -5.49 -6.54 -0.67
C LEU A 38 -5.99 -5.26 -1.33
N VAL A 39 -5.16 -4.22 -1.31
CA VAL A 39 -5.52 -2.89 -1.80
C VAL A 39 -4.41 -2.36 -2.68
N TYR A 40 -4.78 -1.92 -3.89
CA TYR A 40 -3.91 -1.07 -4.70
C TYR A 40 -3.98 0.35 -4.13
N ILE A 41 -2.90 0.77 -3.48
CA ILE A 41 -2.76 2.13 -2.95
C ILE A 41 -2.54 3.09 -4.12
N THR A 42 -1.69 2.67 -5.05
CA THR A 42 -1.52 3.28 -6.37
C THR A 42 -1.53 2.17 -7.42
N GLU A 43 -1.34 2.51 -8.70
CA GLU A 43 -1.18 1.49 -9.74
C GLU A 43 0.04 0.58 -9.50
N ARG A 44 1.05 1.09 -8.77
CA ARG A 44 2.36 0.47 -8.59
C ARG A 44 2.72 0.12 -7.14
N ILE A 45 1.83 0.43 -6.19
CA ILE A 45 2.01 0.12 -4.77
C ILE A 45 0.79 -0.65 -4.27
N ILE A 46 1.01 -1.89 -3.84
CA ILE A 46 -0.03 -2.79 -3.34
C ILE A 46 0.21 -3.03 -1.85
N ALA A 47 -0.83 -2.90 -1.03
CA ALA A 47 -0.84 -3.35 0.35
C ALA A 47 -1.54 -4.70 0.47
N VAL A 48 -0.92 -5.64 1.18
CA VAL A 48 -1.48 -6.95 1.50
C VAL A 48 -1.42 -7.14 3.01
N SER A 49 -2.59 -7.18 3.66
CA SER A 49 -2.71 -7.30 5.11
C SER A 49 -3.47 -8.57 5.49
N PHE A 50 -2.84 -9.41 6.29
CA PHE A 50 -3.47 -10.59 6.90
C PHE A 50 -3.87 -10.27 8.34
N PRO A 51 -5.08 -10.63 8.79
CA PRO A 51 -5.50 -10.36 10.16
C PRO A 51 -4.65 -11.15 11.16
N SER A 52 -4.49 -10.61 12.37
CA SER A 52 -3.75 -11.28 13.47
C SER A 52 -4.42 -12.58 13.91
N THR A 53 -5.74 -12.66 13.77
CA THR A 53 -6.59 -13.80 14.11
C THR A 53 -6.63 -14.89 13.04
N ALA A 54 -6.01 -14.68 11.86
CA ALA A 54 -5.95 -15.71 10.83
C ALA A 54 -5.23 -16.95 11.35
N ASN A 55 -5.91 -18.09 11.31
CA ASN A 55 -5.28 -19.38 11.57
C ASN A 55 -4.22 -19.69 10.49
N GLU A 56 -3.29 -20.59 10.80
CA GLU A 56 -2.15 -20.87 9.92
C GLU A 56 -2.56 -21.50 8.58
N GLU A 57 -3.63 -22.29 8.54
CA GLU A 57 -4.12 -22.91 7.30
C GLU A 57 -4.68 -21.85 6.34
N ASN A 58 -5.57 -20.99 6.83
CA ASN A 58 -6.16 -19.88 6.07
C ASN A 58 -5.06 -18.91 5.64
N PHE A 59 -4.12 -18.58 6.53
CA PHE A 59 -2.97 -17.75 6.18
C PHE A 59 -2.18 -18.34 4.99
N ARG A 60 -1.86 -19.63 5.04
CA ARG A 60 -1.11 -20.31 3.96
C ARG A 60 -1.93 -20.46 2.68
N SER A 61 -3.24 -20.66 2.77
CA SER A 61 -4.12 -20.70 1.59
C SER A 61 -4.15 -19.34 0.90
N ASN A 62 -4.47 -18.29 1.67
CA ASN A 62 -4.53 -16.92 1.19
C ASN A 62 -3.17 -16.44 0.65
N LEU A 63 -2.06 -16.80 1.29
CA LEU A 63 -0.71 -16.48 0.82
C LEU A 63 -0.42 -17.12 -0.56
N ARG A 64 -0.86 -18.36 -0.79
CA ARG A 64 -0.73 -19.02 -2.10
C ARG A 64 -1.58 -18.33 -3.16
N GLU A 65 -2.81 -17.95 -2.84
CA GLU A 65 -3.70 -17.23 -3.74
C GLU A 65 -3.13 -15.86 -4.13
N VAL A 66 -2.60 -15.11 -3.15
CA VAL A 66 -1.92 -13.83 -3.39
C VAL A 66 -0.69 -14.03 -4.28
N ALA A 67 0.15 -15.04 -3.98
CA ALA A 67 1.32 -15.34 -4.79
C ALA A 67 0.96 -15.69 -6.24
N GLN A 68 -0.09 -16.49 -6.45
CA GLN A 68 -0.60 -16.83 -7.77
C GLN A 68 -1.12 -15.59 -8.50
N MET A 69 -1.90 -14.74 -7.82
CA MET A 69 -2.43 -13.50 -8.39
C MET A 69 -1.29 -12.55 -8.80
N LEU A 70 -0.31 -12.32 -7.92
CA LEU A 70 0.84 -11.46 -8.20
C LEU A 70 1.66 -11.98 -9.39
N LYS A 71 1.92 -13.29 -9.44
CA LYS A 71 2.62 -13.91 -10.56
C LYS A 71 1.83 -13.80 -11.87
N SER A 72 0.52 -13.97 -11.82
CA SER A 72 -0.35 -13.88 -13.00
C SER A 72 -0.47 -12.45 -13.53
N LYS A 73 -0.55 -11.45 -12.66
CA LYS A 73 -0.75 -10.04 -13.06
C LYS A 73 0.55 -9.30 -13.36
N HIS A 74 1.60 -9.54 -12.57
CA HIS A 74 2.84 -8.76 -12.58
C HIS A 74 4.07 -9.58 -12.99
N GLY A 75 3.93 -10.89 -13.18
CA GLY A 75 5.04 -11.75 -13.60
C GLY A 75 6.24 -11.64 -12.66
N GLY A 76 7.40 -11.26 -13.22
CA GLY A 76 8.65 -11.02 -12.48
C GLY A 76 8.86 -9.58 -12.01
N ASN A 77 7.89 -8.69 -12.23
CA ASN A 77 8.00 -7.24 -12.01
C ASN A 77 7.45 -6.79 -10.66
N TYR A 78 7.22 -7.72 -9.71
CA TYR A 78 6.89 -7.34 -8.34
C TYR A 78 8.03 -7.65 -7.36
N LEU A 79 8.17 -6.78 -6.36
CA LEU A 79 9.07 -6.96 -5.23
C LEU A 79 8.27 -6.91 -3.93
N LEU A 80 8.36 -7.96 -3.12
CA LEU A 80 7.60 -8.06 -1.88
C LEU A 80 8.43 -7.58 -0.69
N PHE A 81 7.91 -6.60 0.03
CA PHE A 81 8.48 -6.07 1.26
C PHE A 81 7.72 -6.69 2.42
N ASN A 82 8.36 -7.63 3.12
CA ASN A 82 7.78 -8.21 4.33
C ASN A 82 8.01 -7.26 5.51
N LEU A 83 6.93 -6.61 5.98
CA LEU A 83 6.97 -5.72 7.15
C LEU A 83 6.66 -6.45 8.46
N SER A 84 6.23 -7.72 8.38
CA SER A 84 6.03 -8.59 9.55
C SER A 84 7.27 -9.42 9.85
N GLU A 85 7.19 -10.30 10.85
CA GLU A 85 8.26 -11.24 11.17
C GLU A 85 8.63 -12.09 9.96
N GLN A 86 9.92 -12.43 9.87
CA GLN A 86 10.44 -13.25 8.78
C GLN A 86 9.84 -14.65 8.84
N ARG A 87 9.37 -15.16 7.70
CA ARG A 87 8.82 -16.50 7.61
C ARG A 87 9.30 -17.25 6.37
N PRO A 88 9.69 -18.53 6.48
CA PRO A 88 10.15 -19.32 5.34
C PRO A 88 9.08 -19.53 4.27
N ASP A 89 7.81 -19.64 4.64
CA ASP A 89 6.71 -19.87 3.70
C ASP A 89 6.50 -18.69 2.72
N ILE A 90 6.70 -17.45 3.16
CA ILE A 90 6.70 -16.26 2.30
C ILE A 90 7.84 -16.33 1.29
N THR A 91 9.07 -16.51 1.77
CA THR A 91 10.28 -16.56 0.91
C THR A 91 10.29 -17.73 -0.08
N LYS A 92 9.59 -18.84 0.23
CA LYS A 92 9.44 -19.98 -0.68
C LYS A 92 8.46 -19.71 -1.83
N LEU A 93 7.44 -18.87 -1.60
CA LEU A 93 6.40 -18.58 -2.59
C LEU A 93 6.77 -17.44 -3.52
N HIS A 94 7.57 -16.48 -3.04
CA HIS A 94 7.93 -15.28 -3.80
C HIS A 94 9.42 -15.27 -4.13
N ALA A 95 9.76 -15.03 -5.40
CA ALA A 95 11.15 -15.04 -5.86
C ALA A 95 11.97 -13.82 -5.37
N LYS A 96 11.31 -12.68 -5.14
CA LYS A 96 11.94 -11.42 -4.74
C LYS A 96 11.28 -10.90 -3.47
N VAL A 97 11.94 -11.10 -2.32
CA VAL A 97 11.46 -10.66 -1.01
C VAL A 97 12.56 -9.84 -0.32
N LEU A 98 12.18 -8.68 0.21
CA LEU A 98 13.01 -7.91 1.14
C LEU A 98 12.39 -7.95 2.53
N GLU A 99 13.19 -8.35 3.51
CA GLU A 99 12.78 -8.46 4.90
C GLU A 99 13.01 -7.15 5.63
N PHE A 100 11.92 -6.46 5.96
CA PHE A 100 11.94 -5.21 6.72
C PHE A 100 11.11 -5.33 8.00
N GLY A 101 10.94 -6.54 8.55
CA GLY A 101 10.10 -6.79 9.73
C GLY A 101 10.43 -5.98 10.99
N TRP A 102 9.41 -5.57 11.73
CA TRP A 102 9.52 -5.11 13.13
C TRP A 102 8.30 -5.54 13.97
N PRO A 103 8.39 -5.57 15.31
CA PRO A 103 7.26 -5.97 16.17
C PRO A 103 6.00 -5.14 15.92
N ASP A 104 4.82 -5.76 16.05
CA ASP A 104 3.55 -5.05 15.83
C ASP A 104 3.36 -4.00 16.92
N LEU A 105 2.63 -2.92 16.61
CA LEU A 105 2.35 -1.79 17.51
C LEU A 105 3.59 -0.97 17.95
N HIS A 106 4.78 -1.37 17.52
CA HIS A 106 6.03 -0.64 17.74
C HIS A 106 6.35 0.23 16.53
N THR A 107 7.26 1.17 16.75
CA THR A 107 7.80 1.97 15.67
C THR A 107 9.22 1.51 15.30
N PRO A 108 9.52 1.35 14.00
CA PRO A 108 10.83 0.90 13.57
C PRO A 108 11.87 2.00 13.75
N ALA A 109 13.15 1.61 13.77
CA ALA A 109 14.25 2.57 13.69
C ALA A 109 14.15 3.41 12.40
N LEU A 110 14.54 4.69 12.50
CA LEU A 110 14.51 5.62 11.37
C LEU A 110 15.32 5.09 10.17
N GLU A 111 16.50 4.53 10.44
CA GLU A 111 17.36 3.92 9.41
C GLU A 111 16.62 2.86 8.60
N LYS A 112 15.80 2.03 9.25
CA LYS A 112 15.00 1.00 8.58
C LYS A 112 13.97 1.63 7.65
N ILE A 113 13.31 2.71 8.08
CA ILE A 113 12.36 3.45 7.23
C ILE A 113 13.08 4.07 6.02
N CYS A 114 14.24 4.70 6.23
CA CYS A 114 15.05 5.22 5.13
C CYS A 114 15.45 4.13 4.13
N SER A 115 15.87 2.95 4.62
CA SER A 115 16.18 1.80 3.76
C SER A 115 14.97 1.32 2.96
N VAL A 116 13.79 1.24 3.58
CA VAL A 116 12.54 0.89 2.89
C VAL A 116 12.23 1.90 1.79
N CYS A 117 12.21 3.19 2.11
CA CYS A 117 11.90 4.23 1.12
C CYS A 117 12.88 4.22 -0.05
N LYS A 118 14.19 4.10 0.22
CA LYS A 118 15.22 4.01 -0.82
C LYS A 118 15.04 2.76 -1.70
N ALA A 119 14.75 1.61 -1.10
CA ALA A 119 14.52 0.38 -1.85
C ALA A 119 13.25 0.45 -2.71
N MET A 120 12.17 1.05 -2.19
CA MET A 120 10.93 1.30 -2.96
C MET A 120 11.21 2.20 -4.15
N ASP A 121 11.86 3.34 -3.92
CA ASP A 121 12.19 4.31 -4.98
C ASP A 121 13.09 3.69 -6.05
N THR A 122 14.15 2.99 -5.62
CA THR A 122 15.07 2.29 -6.54
C THR A 122 14.34 1.27 -7.42
N TRP A 123 13.47 0.46 -6.82
CA TRP A 123 12.71 -0.56 -7.57
C TRP A 123 11.70 0.05 -8.54
N LEU A 124 10.95 1.06 -8.08
CA LEU A 124 9.93 1.73 -8.89
C LEU A 124 10.54 2.56 -10.02
N ASN A 125 11.72 3.14 -9.83
CA ASN A 125 12.39 3.90 -10.88
C ASN A 125 13.19 3.03 -11.87
N ALA A 126 13.46 1.75 -11.53
CA ALA A 126 14.21 0.85 -12.41
C ALA A 126 13.42 0.40 -13.66
N ASP A 127 12.10 0.25 -13.56
CA ASP A 127 11.22 -0.10 -14.69
C ASP A 127 9.80 0.44 -14.42
N PRO A 128 9.10 1.06 -15.38
CA PRO A 128 7.73 1.55 -15.19
C PRO A 128 6.70 0.45 -14.87
N HIS A 129 6.95 -0.81 -15.25
CA HIS A 129 6.10 -1.96 -14.93
C HIS A 129 6.37 -2.53 -13.54
N ASN A 130 7.39 -2.05 -12.84
CA ASN A 130 7.69 -2.55 -11.51
C ASN A 130 6.62 -2.14 -10.50
N VAL A 131 6.26 -3.08 -9.64
CA VAL A 131 5.27 -2.95 -8.57
C VAL A 131 5.89 -3.32 -7.23
N VAL A 132 5.60 -2.55 -6.19
CA VAL A 132 5.95 -2.85 -4.81
C VAL A 132 4.75 -3.49 -4.11
N VAL A 133 4.99 -4.58 -3.38
CA VAL A 133 3.98 -5.24 -2.54
C VAL A 133 4.39 -5.10 -1.07
N LEU A 134 3.64 -4.34 -0.29
CA LEU A 134 3.82 -4.20 1.15
C LEU A 134 3.02 -5.29 1.87
N HIS A 135 3.71 -6.30 2.36
CA HIS A 135 3.11 -7.40 3.11
C HIS A 135 3.12 -7.13 4.61
N ASN A 136 2.00 -7.41 5.28
CA ASN A 136 1.89 -7.35 6.73
C ASN A 136 0.94 -8.43 7.27
N LYS A 137 1.34 -9.11 8.35
CA LYS A 137 0.43 -9.88 9.22
C LYS A 137 0.21 -9.10 10.53
N GLY A 138 -1.05 -8.97 10.94
CA GLY A 138 -1.48 -8.20 12.11
C GLY A 138 -2.04 -6.82 11.74
N ASN A 139 -1.79 -5.82 12.58
CA ASN A 139 -2.36 -4.49 12.37
C ASN A 139 -1.75 -3.78 11.16
N ARG A 140 -2.56 -2.98 10.47
CA ARG A 140 -2.14 -2.21 9.28
C ARG A 140 -1.18 -1.06 9.59
N GLY A 141 -0.86 -0.83 10.86
CA GLY A 141 -0.01 0.28 11.31
C GLY A 141 1.36 0.31 10.64
N ARG A 142 1.97 -0.86 10.39
CA ARG A 142 3.28 -0.94 9.72
C ARG A 142 3.27 -0.41 8.29
N ILE A 143 2.25 -0.82 7.52
CA ILE A 143 2.02 -0.31 6.16
C ILE A 143 1.79 1.19 6.21
N GLY A 144 0.98 1.66 7.18
CA GLY A 144 0.73 3.07 7.39
C GLY A 144 2.01 3.89 7.57
N VAL A 145 2.93 3.42 8.42
CA VAL A 145 4.23 4.08 8.64
C VAL A 145 5.04 4.17 7.33
N VAL A 146 5.13 3.06 6.57
CA VAL A 146 5.88 3.03 5.30
C VAL A 146 5.28 3.97 4.27
N ILE A 147 3.95 3.97 4.12
CA ILE A 147 3.26 4.82 3.13
C ILE A 147 3.39 6.29 3.49
N ALA A 148 3.22 6.64 4.77
CA ALA A 148 3.43 8.01 5.23
C ALA A 148 4.88 8.47 4.96
N ALA A 149 5.86 7.63 5.31
CA ALA A 149 7.27 7.92 5.04
C ALA A 149 7.56 8.11 3.55
N TYR A 150 7.07 7.20 2.70
CA TYR A 150 7.33 7.22 1.27
C TYR A 150 6.65 8.40 0.56
N MET A 151 5.45 8.79 1.00
CA MET A 151 4.75 9.98 0.50
C MET A 151 5.56 11.27 0.73
N HIS A 152 6.23 11.37 1.87
CA HIS A 152 7.16 12.48 2.15
C HIS A 152 8.47 12.34 1.38
N TYR A 153 9.02 11.12 1.28
CA TYR A 153 10.23 10.84 0.52
C TYR A 153 10.10 11.27 -0.94
N SER A 154 9.04 10.85 -1.63
CA SER A 154 8.83 11.12 -3.07
C SER A 154 8.56 12.59 -3.37
N ASN A 155 8.12 13.36 -2.37
CA ASN A 155 7.99 14.82 -2.48
C ASN A 155 9.36 15.52 -2.48
N ILE A 156 10.34 14.98 -1.77
CA ILE A 156 11.70 15.53 -1.66
C ILE A 156 12.57 15.07 -2.83
N SER A 157 12.43 13.82 -3.29
CA SER A 157 13.26 13.23 -4.34
C SER A 157 12.96 13.72 -5.78
N ALA A 158 12.16 14.79 -5.93
CA ALA A 158 11.83 15.42 -7.21
C ALA A 158 11.18 14.48 -8.27
N SER A 159 10.47 13.43 -7.85
CA SER A 159 9.63 12.61 -8.75
C SER A 159 8.32 13.35 -9.10
N ALA A 160 8.46 14.55 -9.68
CA ALA A 160 7.45 15.61 -9.72
C ALA A 160 6.08 15.18 -10.28
N ASP A 161 6.04 14.17 -11.17
CA ASP A 161 4.82 13.66 -11.82
C ASP A 161 4.00 12.63 -11.01
N GLN A 162 4.22 12.53 -9.69
CA GLN A 162 3.49 11.61 -8.80
C GLN A 162 2.33 12.26 -8.04
N ALA A 163 1.70 13.31 -8.56
CA ALA A 163 0.60 14.00 -7.85
C ALA A 163 -0.60 13.08 -7.55
N LEU A 164 -0.97 12.23 -8.52
CA LEU A 164 -2.03 11.23 -8.36
C LEU A 164 -1.65 10.16 -7.34
N ASP A 165 -0.41 9.66 -7.39
CA ASP A 165 0.10 8.70 -6.41
C ASP A 165 0.08 9.29 -4.99
N ARG A 166 0.49 10.56 -4.81
CA ARG A 166 0.41 11.25 -3.52
C ARG A 166 -1.02 11.38 -3.03
N PHE A 167 -1.95 11.75 -3.91
CA PHE A 167 -3.36 11.82 -3.56
C PHE A 167 -3.90 10.44 -3.13
N ALA A 168 -3.59 9.39 -3.90
CA ALA A 168 -4.05 8.03 -3.62
C ALA A 168 -3.43 7.46 -2.33
N MET A 169 -2.13 7.67 -2.11
CA MET A 169 -1.45 7.33 -0.86
C MET A 169 -2.04 8.08 0.34
N LYS A 170 -2.31 9.38 0.20
CA LYS A 170 -2.94 10.20 1.26
C LYS A 170 -4.34 9.69 1.57
N ARG A 171 -5.15 9.44 0.54
CA ARG A 171 -6.50 8.89 0.69
C ARG A 171 -6.48 7.53 1.38
N PHE A 172 -5.59 6.62 0.97
CA PHE A 172 -5.41 5.34 1.64
C PHE A 172 -5.06 5.52 3.12
N TYR A 173 -4.12 6.42 3.42
CA TYR A 173 -3.72 6.69 4.80
C TYR A 173 -4.90 7.21 5.65
N GLU A 174 -5.65 8.19 5.15
CA GLU A 174 -6.81 8.76 5.83
C GLU A 174 -7.95 7.75 6.00
N ASP A 175 -8.26 6.96 4.96
CA ASP A 175 -9.40 6.04 4.96
C ASP A 175 -9.12 4.72 5.71
N LYS A 176 -7.88 4.20 5.64
CA LYS A 176 -7.54 2.84 6.12
C LYS A 176 -6.62 2.82 7.33
N ILE A 177 -5.80 3.85 7.55
CA ILE A 177 -4.79 3.86 8.62
C ILE A 177 -5.22 4.71 9.80
N VAL A 178 -5.68 5.95 9.56
CA VAL A 178 -6.08 6.87 10.63
C VAL A 178 -7.15 6.28 11.56
N PRO A 179 -8.19 5.56 11.10
CA PRO A 179 -9.20 5.00 11.98
C PRO A 179 -8.68 3.90 12.94
N ILE A 180 -7.58 3.23 12.57
CA ILE A 180 -7.04 2.04 13.27
C ILE A 180 -5.72 2.36 14.00
N GLY A 181 -5.10 3.50 13.69
CA GLY A 181 -3.76 3.85 14.17
C GLY A 181 -3.69 3.99 15.69
N GLN A 182 -2.78 3.24 16.31
CA GLN A 182 -2.45 3.43 17.73
C GLN A 182 -1.82 4.82 17.95
N PRO A 183 -2.03 5.45 19.14
CA PRO A 183 -1.50 6.78 19.42
C PRO A 183 0.01 6.91 19.24
N SER A 184 0.79 5.87 19.55
CA SER A 184 2.26 5.83 19.36
C SER A 184 2.67 5.94 17.89
N GLN A 185 1.97 5.21 17.01
CA GLN A 185 2.20 5.20 15.57
C GLN A 185 1.71 6.51 14.93
N ARG A 186 0.57 7.04 15.39
CA ARG A 186 0.06 8.35 14.95
C ARG A 186 0.97 9.50 15.36
N ARG A 187 1.56 9.45 16.56
CA ARG A 187 2.50 10.48 17.06
C ARG A 187 3.85 10.42 16.33
N TRP A 188 4.18 9.27 15.76
CA TRP A 188 5.38 9.11 14.95
C TRP A 188 5.32 9.82 13.61
N VAL A 189 4.17 9.89 12.94
CA VAL A 189 4.07 10.48 11.61
C VAL A 189 4.44 11.97 11.56
N PRO A 190 3.98 12.85 12.48
CA PRO A 190 4.45 14.23 12.55
C PRO A 190 5.95 14.36 12.87
N GLY A 191 6.48 13.51 13.77
CA GLY A 191 7.91 13.50 14.10
C GLY A 191 8.79 12.99 12.96
N LEU A 192 8.28 12.05 12.18
CA LEU A 192 8.91 11.50 10.98
C LEU A 192 9.02 12.56 9.89
N GLN A 193 8.03 13.45 9.72
CA GLN A 193 8.17 14.55 8.77
C GLN A 193 9.39 15.43 9.10
N ALA A 194 9.66 15.75 10.37
CA ALA A 194 10.85 16.51 10.74
C ALA A 194 12.15 15.69 10.64
N GLN A 195 12.15 14.44 11.09
CA GLN A 195 13.35 13.60 11.17
C GLN A 195 13.72 12.92 9.85
N CYS A 196 12.75 12.42 9.08
CA CYS A 196 12.98 11.96 7.71
C CYS A 196 13.36 13.12 6.81
N VAL A 197 12.75 14.31 6.86
CA VAL A 197 13.20 15.44 6.02
C VAL A 197 14.65 15.80 6.32
N HIS A 198 15.05 15.80 7.60
CA HIS A 198 16.45 16.02 7.99
C HIS A 198 17.35 14.88 7.50
N ALA A 199 17.06 13.62 7.82
CA ALA A 199 17.85 12.46 7.40
C ALA A 199 17.89 12.28 5.87
N LEU A 200 16.82 12.64 5.16
CA LEU A 200 16.74 12.61 3.71
C LEU A 200 17.56 13.73 3.07
N TRP A 201 17.62 14.93 3.68
CA TRP A 201 18.56 15.97 3.26
C TRP A 201 20.02 15.49 3.30
N TRP A 202 20.39 14.65 4.28
CA TRP A 202 21.72 14.05 4.36
C TRP A 202 21.95 12.92 3.34
N ILE A 203 20.89 12.25 2.87
CA ILE A 203 20.98 11.14 1.90
C ILE A 203 20.89 11.63 0.44
N THR A 204 20.11 12.69 0.17
CA THR A 204 19.87 13.25 -1.17
C THR A 204 20.59 14.59 -1.38
N GLY A 205 21.36 15.08 -0.41
CA GLY A 205 22.20 16.26 -0.57
C GLY A 205 23.25 16.05 -1.68
N PRO A 206 23.66 17.12 -2.40
CA PRO A 206 24.59 16.99 -3.51
C PRO A 206 25.90 16.33 -3.03
N VAL A 207 26.42 15.40 -3.84
CA VAL A 207 27.74 14.75 -3.67
C VAL A 207 28.86 15.77 -3.97
N HIS A 208 28.86 16.91 -3.28
CA HIS A 208 29.89 17.94 -3.34
C HIS A 208 30.13 18.51 -1.94
N SER A 209 30.62 17.67 -1.02
CA SER A 209 31.44 18.11 0.12
C SER A 209 32.08 16.95 0.90
N GLN A 210 32.40 15.82 0.26
CA GLN A 210 33.46 14.95 0.80
C GLN A 210 34.83 15.58 0.46
N GLY A 211 35.07 16.76 1.04
CA GLY A 211 36.39 17.37 1.12
C GLY A 211 37.10 16.81 2.33
N TRP A 212 37.64 15.59 2.21
CA TRP A 212 38.70 15.15 3.10
C TRP A 212 39.97 15.91 2.70
N THR A 213 40.23 17.06 3.33
CA THR A 213 41.59 17.59 3.40
C THR A 213 42.35 16.73 4.40
N SER A 214 43.20 15.85 3.88
CA SER A 214 44.26 15.25 4.66
C SER A 214 45.16 16.36 5.21
N THR A 215 45.30 16.42 6.53
CA THR A 215 46.45 17.01 7.20
C THR A 215 46.91 16.03 8.26
#